data_AF-A0A6M3LTN7-F1
#
_entry.id   AF-A0A6M3LTN7-F1
#
_cell.length_a   1.000
_cell.length_b   1.000
_cell.length_c   1.000
_cell.angle_alpha   90.00
_cell.angle_beta   90.00
_cell.angle_gamma   90.00
#
_symmetry.space_group_name_H-M   'P 1'
#
loop_
_entity.id
_entity.type
_entity.pdbx_description
1 polymer ?
#
loop_
_entity_poly.entity_id
_entity_poly.type
_entity_poly.pdbx_seq_one_letter_code
_entity_poly.pdbx_strand_id
1 'polypeptide(L)'
;MKTIEHAEQAVLLLKVKGQPSAKWYRCPDVSVGQIISAAQRDDYTGICVLCGGEQGGCEPDARAYWCEGCGGNGVYGAEELIIRLHNA
;
A
#
# COMPACT_ATOMS: atom_id res chain seq x y z
N MET A 1 17.52 -20.03 -33.76
CA MET A 1 17.63 -20.72 -32.46
C MET A 1 18.80 -20.10 -31.71
N LYS A 2 18.69 -19.40 -30.58
CA LYS A 2 17.58 -19.00 -29.70
C LYS A 2 17.77 -17.50 -29.41
N THR A 3 16.67 -16.76 -29.35
CA THR A 3 16.53 -15.41 -28.81
C THR A 3 16.75 -15.43 -27.29
N ILE A 4 17.54 -14.49 -26.76
CA ILE A 4 17.64 -14.09 -25.34
C ILE A 4 17.90 -12.57 -25.40
N GLU A 5 16.90 -11.68 -25.33
CA GLU A 5 16.15 -11.21 -24.16
C GLU A 5 16.99 -10.47 -23.09
N HIS A 6 16.91 -9.13 -23.19
CA HIS A 6 16.67 -8.12 -22.13
C HIS A 6 17.69 -7.83 -21.00
N ALA A 7 18.15 -6.57 -21.03
CA ALA A 7 18.37 -5.61 -19.94
C ALA A 7 19.58 -5.85 -18.99
N GLU A 8 20.73 -5.21 -19.24
CA GLU A 8 21.13 -3.88 -18.68
C GLU A 8 21.33 -3.92 -17.15
N GLN A 9 22.51 -4.31 -16.65
CA GLN A 9 23.64 -3.43 -16.32
C GLN A 9 23.27 -2.10 -15.62
N ALA A 10 23.24 -2.09 -14.28
CA ALA A 10 23.75 -1.00 -13.42
C ALA A 10 23.42 -1.27 -11.94
N VAL A 11 24.27 -2.04 -11.25
CA VAL A 11 24.31 -2.05 -9.78
C VAL A 11 25.52 -1.23 -9.36
N LEU A 12 25.32 0.05 -9.06
CA LEU A 12 26.30 0.83 -8.31
C LEU A 12 25.65 1.96 -7.51
N LEU A 13 25.45 1.67 -6.21
CA LEU A 13 25.66 2.54 -5.05
C LEU A 13 25.35 4.04 -5.20
N LEU A 14 24.18 4.46 -4.73
CA LEU A 14 24.04 5.70 -3.97
C LEU A 14 23.25 5.43 -2.68
N LYS A 15 23.98 5.51 -1.57
CA LYS A 15 23.48 5.48 -0.19
C LYS A 15 22.66 6.75 0.07
N VAL A 16 21.34 6.71 -0.15
CA VAL A 16 20.43 7.63 0.54
C VAL A 16 19.59 6.79 1.49
N LYS A 17 19.86 6.93 2.80
CA LYS A 17 18.94 6.47 3.85
C LYS A 17 17.72 7.37 3.76
N GLY A 18 16.69 6.92 3.05
CA GLY A 18 15.49 7.72 2.76
C GLY A 18 15.36 7.97 1.26
N GLN A 19 14.19 7.62 0.73
CA GLN A 19 13.76 7.72 -0.67
C GLN A 19 14.37 6.71 -1.66
N PRO A 20 13.58 5.70 -2.05
CA PRO A 20 13.61 5.20 -3.40
C PRO A 20 12.64 6.01 -4.27
N SER A 21 13.20 6.94 -5.05
CA SER A 21 12.57 7.53 -6.22
C SER A 21 12.21 6.45 -7.24
N ALA A 22 10.97 6.49 -7.74
CA ALA A 22 10.51 5.89 -9.00
C ALA A 22 10.54 4.35 -9.11
N LYS A 23 10.04 3.66 -8.09
CA LYS A 23 9.49 2.31 -8.23
C LYS A 23 8.27 2.29 -7.34
N TRP A 24 7.06 2.31 -7.89
CA TRP A 24 5.88 1.98 -7.09
C TRP A 24 6.05 0.52 -6.71
N TYR A 25 6.68 0.31 -5.55
CA TYR A 25 6.95 -0.96 -4.94
C TYR A 25 5.66 -1.77 -4.98
N ARG A 26 5.76 -3.05 -5.40
CA ARG A 26 4.70 -4.03 -5.22
C ARG A 26 4.28 -4.01 -3.75
N CYS A 27 3.26 -3.24 -3.42
CA CYS A 27 2.45 -3.49 -2.26
C CYS A 27 1.83 -4.89 -2.48
N PRO A 28 1.78 -5.76 -1.46
CA PRO A 28 1.02 -7.01 -1.56
C PRO A 28 -0.42 -6.72 -1.98
N ASP A 29 -1.05 -7.65 -2.71
CA ASP A 29 -2.45 -7.58 -3.09
C ASP A 29 -3.32 -7.38 -1.85
N VAL A 30 -3.67 -6.13 -1.53
CA VAL A 30 -4.67 -5.82 -0.50
C VAL A 30 -5.97 -6.45 -0.98
N SER A 31 -6.35 -7.54 -0.33
CA SER A 31 -7.52 -8.30 -0.75
C SER A 31 -8.79 -7.54 -0.37
N VAL A 32 -9.80 -7.63 -1.24
CA VAL A 32 -11.14 -7.12 -0.93
C VAL A 32 -11.69 -7.75 0.35
N GLY A 33 -11.37 -9.02 0.61
CA GLY A 33 -11.77 -9.72 1.84
C GLY A 33 -11.22 -9.06 3.11
N GLN A 34 -9.96 -8.61 3.08
CA GLN A 34 -9.35 -7.86 4.18
C GLN A 34 -10.11 -6.54 4.42
N ILE A 35 -10.39 -5.80 3.35
CA ILE A 35 -11.10 -4.51 3.43
C ILE A 35 -12.51 -4.68 4.00
N ILE A 36 -13.27 -5.64 3.49
CA ILE A 36 -14.63 -5.92 3.97
C ILE A 36 -14.59 -6.36 5.44
N SER A 37 -13.64 -7.23 5.80
CA SER A 37 -13.50 -7.70 7.18
C SER A 37 -13.17 -6.55 8.13
N ALA A 38 -12.26 -5.63 7.74
CA ALA A 38 -11.93 -4.46 8.53
C ALA A 38 -13.12 -3.51 8.73
N ALA A 39 -13.88 -3.22 7.67
CA ALA A 39 -15.08 -2.39 7.77
C ALA A 39 -16.17 -3.05 8.64
N GLN A 40 -16.34 -4.37 8.55
CA GLN A 40 -17.32 -5.10 9.36
C GLN A 40 -16.98 -5.15 10.86
N ARG A 41 -15.71 -5.02 11.22
CA ARG A 41 -15.30 -4.99 12.64
C ARG A 41 -15.71 -3.69 13.34
N ASP A 42 -15.94 -2.59 12.59
CA ASP A 42 -16.32 -1.28 13.12
C ASP A 42 -15.41 -0.82 14.28
N ASP A 43 -14.10 -1.12 14.15
CA ASP A 43 -13.08 -0.96 15.19
C ASP A 43 -12.05 0.12 14.84
N TYR A 44 -12.41 1.02 13.90
CA TYR A 44 -11.52 2.07 13.37
C TYR A 44 -10.23 1.49 12.76
N THR A 45 -10.32 0.36 12.07
CA THR A 45 -9.21 -0.19 11.28
C THR A 45 -9.04 0.57 9.97
N GLY A 46 -7.84 1.08 9.73
CA GLY A 46 -7.36 1.51 8.42
C GLY A 46 -6.41 0.49 7.79
N ILE A 47 -6.33 0.49 6.46
CA ILE A 47 -5.44 -0.39 5.69
C ILE A 47 -4.46 0.44 4.88
N CYS A 48 -3.19 0.09 4.95
CA CYS A 48 -2.14 0.73 4.17
C CYS A 48 -2.12 0.19 2.73
N VAL A 49 -2.44 1.01 1.74
CA VAL A 49 -2.37 0.63 0.31
C VAL A 49 -0.95 0.54 -0.24
N LEU A 50 0.07 0.87 0.56
CA LEU A 50 1.48 0.79 0.17
C LEU A 50 2.18 -0.48 0.68
N CYS A 51 1.74 -1.04 1.80
CA CYS A 51 2.35 -2.23 2.39
C CYS A 51 1.36 -3.34 2.79
N GLY A 52 0.05 -3.08 2.73
CA GLY A 52 -1.02 -4.01 3.11
C GLY A 52 -1.29 -4.15 4.60
N GLY A 53 -0.52 -3.49 5.46
CA GLY A 53 -0.70 -3.54 6.91
C GLY A 53 -2.00 -2.87 7.39
N GLU A 54 -2.55 -3.39 8.49
CA GLU A 54 -3.68 -2.79 9.21
C GLU A 54 -3.15 -1.87 10.33
N GLN A 55 -3.89 -0.81 10.63
CA GLN A 55 -3.59 0.16 11.69
C GLN A 55 -4.90 0.58 12.37
N GLY A 56 -4.92 0.63 13.70
CA GLY A 56 -6.08 1.10 14.46
C GLY A 56 -6.17 2.62 14.55
N GLY A 57 -7.30 3.12 15.08
CA GLY A 57 -7.51 4.56 15.29
C GLY A 57 -7.64 5.38 14.00
N CYS A 58 -8.03 4.73 12.91
CA CYS A 58 -8.26 5.37 11.62
C CYS A 58 -9.75 5.62 11.44
N GLU A 59 -10.13 6.88 11.24
CA GLU A 59 -11.53 7.24 10.91
C GLU A 59 -12.00 6.48 9.64
N PRO A 60 -13.31 6.17 9.52
CA PRO A 60 -13.86 5.47 8.35
C PRO A 60 -13.55 6.16 7.00
N ASP A 61 -13.46 7.49 7.02
CA ASP A 61 -13.15 8.35 5.88
C ASP A 61 -11.66 8.78 5.82
N ALA A 62 -10.80 8.19 6.66
CA ALA A 62 -9.37 8.51 6.69
C ALA A 62 -8.72 8.31 5.32
N ARG A 63 -7.88 9.27 4.93
CA ARG A 63 -7.20 9.29 3.63
C ARG A 63 -5.72 9.59 3.78
N ALA A 64 -4.88 8.69 3.24
CA ALA A 64 -3.43 8.84 3.21
C ALA A 64 -2.80 9.18 4.58
N TYR A 65 -3.34 8.58 5.64
CA TYR A 65 -2.74 8.63 6.97
C TYR A 65 -1.35 7.99 6.95
N TRP A 66 -0.51 8.43 7.88
CA TRP A 66 0.81 7.86 8.10
C TRP A 66 0.71 6.40 8.55
N CYS A 67 1.42 5.51 7.87
CA CYS A 67 1.51 4.10 8.24
C CYS A 67 2.64 3.87 9.24
N GLU A 68 2.30 3.34 10.42
CA GLU A 68 3.27 2.97 11.45
C GLU A 68 4.20 1.81 11.04
N GLY A 69 3.77 0.97 10.09
CA GLY A 69 4.53 -0.19 9.62
C GLY A 69 5.57 0.12 8.54
N CYS A 70 5.20 0.91 7.52
CA CYS A 70 6.09 1.19 6.38
C CYS A 70 6.61 2.62 6.31
N GLY A 71 6.08 3.54 7.13
CA GLY A 71 6.44 4.95 7.11
C GLY A 71 6.01 5.70 5.84
N GLY A 72 5.00 5.20 5.13
CA GLY A 72 4.39 5.88 3.99
C GLY A 72 3.03 6.49 4.36
N ASN A 73 2.63 7.55 3.65
CA ASN A 73 1.27 8.12 3.75
C ASN A 73 0.31 7.32 2.87
N GLY A 74 -0.15 6.19 3.39
CA GLY A 74 -0.90 5.20 2.62
C GLY A 74 -2.04 4.53 3.37
N VAL A 75 -2.31 4.89 4.62
CA VAL A 75 -3.42 4.31 5.38
C VAL A 75 -4.72 5.00 5.00
N TYR A 76 -5.73 4.20 4.67
CA TYR A 76 -7.09 4.65 4.40
C TYR A 76 -8.05 3.91 5.32
N GLY A 77 -9.15 4.57 5.71
CA GLY A 77 -10.25 3.90 6.39
C GLY A 77 -10.81 2.77 5.53
N ALA A 78 -11.27 1.69 6.17
CA ALA A 78 -11.78 0.53 5.46
C ALA A 78 -13.00 0.88 4.58
N GLU A 79 -13.89 1.73 5.07
CA GLU A 79 -15.07 2.23 4.36
C GLU A 79 -14.70 3.14 3.18
N GLU A 80 -13.73 4.05 3.34
CA GLU A 80 -13.19 4.85 2.24
C GLU A 80 -12.62 3.95 1.13
N LEU A 81 -11.94 2.86 1.48
CA LEU A 81 -11.44 1.90 0.49
C LEU A 81 -12.58 1.20 -0.27
N ILE A 82 -13.69 0.85 0.40
CA ILE A 82 -14.88 0.29 -0.27
C ILE A 82 -15.45 1.29 -1.29
N ILE A 83 -15.57 2.57 -0.92
CA ILE A 83 -16.08 3.63 -1.81
C ILE A 83 -15.16 3.77 -3.03
N ARG A 84 -13.84 3.74 -2.84
CA ARG A 84 -12.89 3.84 -3.95
C ARG A 84 -12.91 2.61 -4.86
N LEU A 85 -13.08 1.41 -4.30
CA LEU A 85 -13.25 0.19 -5.10
C LEU A 85 -14.55 0.18 -5.90
N HIS A 86 -15.63 0.82 -5.42
CA HIS A 86 -16.88 0.92 -6.15
C HIS A 86 -16.79 1.80 -7.42
N ASN A 87 -15.83 2.73 -7.46
CA ASN A 87 -15.65 3.67 -8.56
C ASN A 87 -14.46 3.32 -9.48
N ALA A 88 -13.89 2.12 -9.33
CA ALA A 88 -12.74 1.64 -10.09
C ALA A 88 -13.15 0.82 -11.32
#